data_AF-A0AAN8S209-F1
#
_entry.id   AF-A0AAN8S209-F1
#
_cell.length_a   1.000
_cell.length_b   1.000
_cell.length_c   1.000
_cell.angle_alpha   90.00
_cell.angle_beta   90.00
_cell.angle_gamma   90.00
#
_symmetry.space_group_name_H-M   'P 1'
#
loop_
_entity.id
_entity.type
_entity.pdbx_description
1 polymer ?
#
loop_
_entity_poly.entity_id
_entity_poly.type
_entity_poly.pdbx_seq_one_letter_code
_entity_poly.pdbx_strand_id
1 'polypeptide(L)'
;MAALSCSISTLNYYPVKTRQPCRMQWGVKLKVFVVAAHIEHVRNVAGAEHIGLGAGYDGINRTPEGLGDVSSYPVLFAELLAAGWSEDHLKRLAGLNFLRVLQRVEQVRDELKEAGASPSEDVIAPRLLAPHSNCTSKALF
;
A
#
# COMPACT_ATOMS: atom_id res chain seq x y z
N MET A 1 -14.25 0.71 15.58
CA MET A 1 -14.11 1.83 14.62
C MET A 1 -12.80 2.63 14.75
N ALA A 2 -12.07 2.59 15.88
CA ALA A 2 -10.83 3.38 16.06
C ALA A 2 -9.58 2.89 15.28
N ALA A 3 -9.51 1.64 14.83
CA ALA A 3 -8.34 1.12 14.11
C ALA A 3 -8.24 1.64 12.66
N LEU A 4 -9.37 1.97 12.03
CA LEU A 4 -9.39 2.46 10.65
C LEU A 4 -8.88 3.91 10.57
N SER A 5 -9.12 4.74 11.60
CA SER A 5 -8.75 6.15 11.57
C SER A 5 -7.24 6.43 11.52
N CYS A 6 -6.38 5.42 11.69
CA CYS A 6 -4.91 5.57 11.64
C CYS A 6 -4.25 4.77 10.51
N SER A 7 -5.04 4.16 9.62
CA SER A 7 -4.52 3.29 8.58
C SER A 7 -4.62 3.92 7.19
N ILE A 8 -3.72 3.54 6.28
CA ILE A 8 -3.78 3.89 4.87
C ILE A 8 -3.57 2.62 4.04
N SER A 9 -4.44 2.39 3.06
CA SER A 9 -4.29 1.32 2.07
C SER A 9 -3.58 1.87 0.86
N THR A 10 -2.35 1.41 0.60
CA THR A 10 -1.59 1.78 -0.60
C THR A 10 -1.88 0.80 -1.73
N LEU A 11 -2.31 1.34 -2.88
CA LEU A 11 -2.64 0.51 -4.04
C LEU A 11 -1.40 0.18 -4.88
N ASN A 12 -1.17 -1.13 -5.07
CA ASN A 12 -0.17 -1.68 -5.97
C ASN A 12 -0.72 -1.77 -7.41
N TYR A 13 0.09 -1.35 -8.39
CA TYR A 13 -0.30 -1.36 -9.81
C TYR A 13 -0.01 -2.69 -10.48
N TYR A 14 0.55 -3.66 -9.75
CA TYR A 14 0.79 -4.98 -10.29
C TYR A 14 -0.53 -5.59 -10.78
N PRO A 15 -0.62 -5.97 -12.06
CA PRO A 15 -1.79 -6.66 -12.57
C PRO A 15 -1.83 -8.06 -11.94
N VAL A 16 -2.52 -8.17 -10.80
CA VAL A 16 -2.84 -9.48 -10.22
C VAL A 16 -3.86 -10.15 -11.13
N LYS A 17 -3.64 -11.44 -11.41
CA LYS A 17 -4.54 -12.30 -12.17
C LYS A 17 -5.92 -12.27 -11.52
N THR A 18 -6.82 -11.40 -11.99
CA THR A 18 -8.20 -11.35 -11.49
C THR A 18 -8.82 -12.69 -11.78
N ARG A 19 -9.17 -13.45 -10.72
CA ARG A 19 -9.78 -14.76 -10.81
C ARG A 19 -11.25 -14.59 -11.21
N GLN A 20 -11.51 -14.21 -12.46
CA GLN A 20 -12.82 -14.44 -13.06
C GLN A 20 -12.98 -15.95 -13.29
N PRO A 21 -14.08 -16.58 -12.84
CA PRO A 21 -14.33 -17.96 -13.19
C PRO A 21 -14.54 -18.03 -14.71
N CYS A 22 -13.79 -18.91 -15.37
CA CYS A 22 -13.97 -19.34 -16.78
C CYS A 22 -13.31 -18.57 -17.94
N ARG A 23 -12.28 -17.71 -17.74
CA ARG A 23 -11.37 -17.38 -18.87
C ARG A 23 -9.95 -17.05 -18.42
N MET A 24 -9.03 -17.98 -18.64
CA MET A 24 -7.60 -17.66 -18.62
C MET A 24 -7.26 -16.94 -19.93
N GLN A 25 -7.12 -15.62 -19.88
CA GLN A 25 -6.49 -14.86 -20.97
C GLN A 25 -5.12 -14.37 -20.54
N TRP A 26 -4.09 -14.90 -21.19
CA TRP A 26 -2.78 -14.26 -21.24
C TRP A 26 -2.87 -13.08 -22.21
N GLY A 27 -2.41 -11.89 -21.80
CA GLY A 27 -2.24 -10.74 -22.72
C GLY A 27 -3.20 -9.56 -22.56
N VAL A 28 -4.05 -9.50 -21.52
CA VAL A 28 -4.84 -8.29 -21.25
C VAL A 28 -3.90 -7.19 -20.72
N LYS A 29 -3.63 -6.17 -21.53
CA LYS A 29 -3.01 -4.93 -21.04
C LYS A 29 -4.02 -4.24 -20.13
N LEU A 30 -3.74 -4.23 -18.82
CA LEU A 30 -4.51 -3.46 -17.86
C LEU A 30 -4.35 -1.97 -18.23
N LYS A 31 -5.44 -1.19 -18.30
CA LYS A 31 -5.37 0.25 -18.60
C LYS A 31 -5.55 1.08 -17.34
N VAL A 32 -5.17 2.35 -17.39
CA VAL A 32 -5.33 3.32 -16.29
C VAL A 32 -6.73 3.33 -15.66
N PHE A 33 -7.81 3.19 -16.45
CA PHE A 33 -9.18 3.18 -15.93
C PHE A 33 -9.46 2.03 -14.94
N VAL A 34 -8.77 0.89 -15.09
CA VAL A 34 -8.92 -0.26 -14.17
C VAL A 34 -8.32 0.08 -12.81
N VAL A 35 -7.20 0.80 -12.80
CA VAL A 35 -6.57 1.30 -11.57
C VAL A 35 -7.46 2.34 -10.91
N ALA A 36 -8.02 3.28 -11.68
CA ALA A 36 -8.98 4.27 -11.18
C ALA A 36 -10.23 3.61 -10.56
N ALA A 37 -10.77 2.57 -11.20
CA ALA A 37 -11.90 1.81 -10.66
C ALA A 37 -11.56 1.09 -9.34
N HIS A 38 -10.34 0.59 -9.20
CA HIS A 38 -9.89 -0.02 -7.95
C HIS A 38 -9.76 1.02 -6.83
N ILE A 39 -9.20 2.20 -7.13
CA ILE A 39 -9.13 3.33 -6.19
C ILE A 39 -10.53 3.74 -5.74
N GLU A 40 -11.49 3.84 -6.67
CA GLU A 40 -12.88 4.16 -6.36
C GLU A 40 -13.56 3.08 -5.50
N HIS A 41 -13.28 1.81 -5.75
CA HIS A 41 -13.79 0.73 -4.89
C HIS A 41 -13.26 0.86 -3.46
N VAL A 42 -11.96 1.06 -3.28
CA VAL A 42 -11.36 1.24 -1.94
C VAL A 42 -11.92 2.48 -1.26
N ARG A 43 -12.16 3.57 -2.00
CA ARG A 43 -12.85 4.76 -1.49
C ARG A 43 -14.23 4.44 -0.95
N ASN A 44 -15.02 3.63 -1.66
CA ASN A 44 -16.36 3.27 -1.23
C ASN A 44 -16.38 2.35 -0.01
N VAL A 45 -15.35 1.52 0.18
CA VAL A 45 -15.25 0.59 1.31
C VAL A 45 -14.61 1.24 2.55
N ALA A 46 -13.47 1.91 2.38
CA ALA A 46 -12.65 2.44 3.46
C ALA A 46 -12.81 3.95 3.67
N GLY A 47 -13.32 4.70 2.69
CA GLY A 47 -13.38 6.16 2.69
C GLY A 47 -12.14 6.81 2.07
N ALA A 48 -12.29 8.03 1.56
CA ALA A 48 -11.23 8.76 0.84
C ALA A 48 -10.00 9.09 1.69
N GLU A 49 -10.14 9.16 3.02
CA GLU A 49 -9.08 9.47 3.99
C GLU A 49 -8.09 8.31 4.24
N HIS A 50 -8.40 7.12 3.72
CA HIS A 50 -7.68 5.88 4.03
C HIS A 50 -7.01 5.27 2.79
N ILE A 51 -6.81 6.06 1.73
CA ILE A 51 -6.26 5.59 0.46
C ILE A 51 -4.92 6.29 0.19
N GLY A 52 -3.95 5.53 -0.30
CA GLY A 52 -2.68 6.05 -0.81
C GLY A 52 -2.26 5.36 -2.10
N LEU A 53 -1.26 5.92 -2.76
CA LEU A 53 -0.63 5.33 -3.94
C LEU A 53 0.63 4.56 -3.54
N GLY A 54 0.78 3.36 -4.09
CA GLY A 54 1.94 2.49 -3.83
C GLY A 54 2.24 1.64 -5.05
N ALA A 55 2.55 2.28 -6.17
CA ALA A 55 2.59 1.67 -7.50
C ALA A 55 3.48 0.42 -7.63
N GLY A 56 4.54 0.31 -6.82
CA GLY A 56 5.47 -0.81 -6.90
C GLY A 56 6.35 -0.82 -8.16
N TYR A 57 6.59 0.36 -8.76
CA TYR A 57 7.56 0.52 -9.85
C TYR A 57 8.91 -0.13 -9.49
N ASP A 58 9.60 -0.64 -10.50
CA ASP A 58 10.86 -1.40 -10.40
C ASP A 58 10.80 -2.73 -9.62
N GLY A 59 9.70 -3.00 -8.90
CA GLY A 59 9.41 -4.29 -8.26
C GLY A 59 8.55 -5.24 -9.10
N ILE A 60 8.13 -4.81 -10.31
CA ILE A 60 7.15 -5.52 -11.14
C ILE A 60 7.59 -5.66 -12.59
N ASN A 61 7.29 -6.82 -13.19
CA ASN A 61 7.65 -7.11 -14.58
C ASN A 61 6.73 -6.45 -15.62
N ARG A 62 5.59 -5.89 -15.20
CA ARG A 62 4.57 -5.30 -16.08
C ARG A 62 3.81 -4.21 -15.37
N THR A 63 3.58 -3.11 -16.06
CA THR A 63 2.77 -1.96 -15.63
C THR A 63 1.50 -1.84 -16.47
N PRO A 64 0.44 -1.20 -15.95
CA PRO A 64 -0.73 -0.85 -16.75
C PRO A 64 -0.37 0.12 -17.90
N GLU A 65 -1.07 0.00 -19.02
CA GLU A 65 -1.01 0.94 -20.14
C GLU A 65 -1.50 2.33 -19.69
N GLY A 66 -0.70 3.34 -19.98
CA GLY A 66 -0.87 4.71 -19.48
C GLY A 66 -0.21 4.97 -18.12
N LEU A 67 0.32 3.94 -17.45
CA LEU A 67 1.05 4.04 -16.17
C LEU A 67 2.43 3.37 -16.27
N GLY A 68 3.15 3.65 -17.36
CA GLY A 68 4.38 2.93 -17.73
C GLY A 68 5.50 3.06 -16.70
N ASP A 69 5.63 4.24 -16.09
CA ASP A 69 6.69 4.57 -15.15
C ASP A 69 6.23 5.66 -14.15
N VAL A 70 7.14 6.07 -13.27
CA VAL A 70 6.90 7.11 -12.25
C VAL A 70 6.52 8.48 -12.81
N SER A 71 6.77 8.78 -14.09
CA SER A 71 6.33 10.03 -14.72
C SER A 71 4.84 10.03 -15.06
N SER A 72 4.19 8.85 -15.00
CA SER A 72 2.81 8.65 -15.45
C SER A 72 1.73 8.97 -14.41
N TYR A 73 2.09 9.36 -13.18
CA TYR A 73 1.10 9.74 -12.16
C TYR A 73 0.09 10.80 -12.62
N PRO A 74 0.47 11.87 -13.35
CA PRO A 74 -0.49 12.86 -13.85
C PRO A 74 -1.61 12.26 -14.70
N VAL A 75 -1.35 11.17 -15.44
CA VAL A 75 -2.37 10.46 -16.24
C VAL A 75 -3.44 9.86 -15.31
N LEU A 76 -3.03 9.23 -14.20
CA LEU A 76 -3.97 8.70 -13.21
C LEU A 76 -4.82 9.80 -12.57
N PHE A 77 -4.20 10.92 -12.20
CA PHE A 77 -4.92 12.05 -11.61
C PHE A 77 -5.91 12.67 -12.58
N ALA A 78 -5.57 12.77 -13.88
CA ALA A 78 -6.48 13.24 -14.92
C ALA A 78 -7.70 12.31 -15.07
N GLU A 79 -7.50 11.00 -15.05
CA GLU A 79 -8.58 10.00 -15.12
C GLU A 79 -9.51 10.08 -13.89
N LEU A 80 -8.95 10.24 -12.69
CA LEU A 80 -9.74 10.40 -11.47
C LEU A 80 -10.52 11.73 -11.45
N LEU A 81 -9.91 12.82 -11.92
CA LEU A 81 -10.59 14.10 -12.12
C LEU A 81 -11.77 13.96 -13.08
N ALA A 82 -11.57 13.29 -14.23
CA ALA A 82 -12.62 13.02 -15.19
C ALA A 82 -13.73 12.13 -14.62
N ALA A 83 -13.41 11.26 -13.67
CA ALA A 83 -14.36 10.44 -12.91
C ALA A 83 -15.07 11.19 -11.76
N GLY A 84 -14.84 12.49 -11.60
CA GLY A 84 -15.54 13.33 -10.61
C GLY A 84 -14.91 13.37 -9.22
N TRP A 85 -13.63 13.02 -9.09
CA TRP A 85 -12.91 13.23 -7.83
C TRP A 85 -12.71 14.73 -7.56
N SER A 86 -12.98 15.14 -6.33
CA SER A 86 -12.68 16.51 -5.87
C SER A 86 -11.18 16.71 -5.74
N GLU A 87 -10.73 17.95 -5.92
CA GLU A 87 -9.32 18.31 -5.74
C GLU A 87 -8.82 17.97 -4.31
N ASP A 88 -9.67 18.12 -3.30
CA ASP A 88 -9.35 17.75 -1.91
C ASP A 88 -9.06 16.25 -1.77
N HIS A 89 -9.91 15.39 -2.35
CA HIS A 89 -9.67 13.94 -2.35
C HIS A 89 -8.39 13.57 -3.11
N LEU A 90 -8.06 14.28 -4.19
CA LEU A 90 -6.83 14.02 -4.95
C LEU A 90 -5.57 14.45 -4.19
N LYS A 91 -5.59 15.59 -3.48
CA LYS A 91 -4.49 16.00 -2.59
C LYS A 91 -4.26 14.96 -1.49
N ARG A 92 -5.34 14.42 -0.93
CA ARG A 92 -5.32 13.33 0.06
C ARG A 92 -4.68 12.07 -0.50
N LEU A 93 -5.13 11.61 -1.66
CA LEU A 93 -4.59 10.46 -2.37
C LEU A 93 -3.11 10.64 -2.73
N ALA A 94 -2.72 11.84 -3.17
CA ALA A 94 -1.35 12.16 -3.58
C ALA A 94 -0.34 12.09 -2.44
N GLY A 95 -0.76 12.36 -1.20
CA GLY A 95 0.15 12.24 -0.07
C GLY A 95 -0.37 12.76 1.28
N LEU A 96 -1.42 13.59 1.33
CA LEU A 96 -1.86 14.11 2.64
C LEU A 96 -2.36 13.00 3.57
N ASN A 97 -2.97 11.94 3.03
CA ASN A 97 -3.34 10.78 3.85
C ASN A 97 -2.12 10.08 4.45
N PHE A 98 -1.05 9.95 3.66
CA PHE A 98 0.20 9.34 4.12
C PHE A 98 0.85 10.20 5.22
N LEU A 99 0.94 11.52 4.99
CA LEU A 99 1.50 12.46 5.96
C LEU A 99 0.72 12.45 7.27
N ARG A 100 -0.62 12.42 7.20
CA ARG A 100 -1.49 12.30 8.38
C ARG A 100 -1.18 11.05 9.21
N VAL A 101 -1.00 9.91 8.55
CA VAL A 101 -0.66 8.65 9.23
C VAL A 101 0.75 8.70 9.82
N LEU A 102 1.73 9.20 9.06
CA LEU A 102 3.11 9.32 9.52
C LEU A 102 3.22 10.25 10.75
N GLN A 103 2.53 11.39 10.73
CA GLN A 103 2.44 12.30 11.88
C GLN A 103 1.86 11.59 13.10
N ARG A 104 0.83 10.75 12.94
CA ARG A 104 0.27 9.99 14.06
C ARG A 104 1.26 8.94 14.58
N VAL A 105 2.03 8.30 13.71
CA VAL A 105 3.11 7.38 14.11
C VAL A 105 4.17 8.10 14.95
N GLU A 106 4.58 9.31 14.54
CA GLU A 106 5.53 10.12 15.29
C GLU A 106 4.99 10.56 16.66
N GLN A 107 3.71 10.91 16.75
CA GLN A 107 3.06 11.20 18.02
C GLN A 107 3.08 10.00 18.97
N VAL A 108 2.74 8.79 18.49
CA VAL A 108 2.77 7.58 19.31
C VAL A 108 4.19 7.26 19.77
N ARG A 109 5.21 7.48 18.92
CA ARG A 109 6.62 7.37 19.32
C ARG A 109 6.95 8.30 20.49
N ASP A 110 6.52 9.56 20.42
CA ASP A 110 6.81 10.56 21.46
C ASP A 110 6.03 10.26 22.75
N GLU A 111 4.75 9.87 22.65
CA GLU A 111 3.92 9.41 23.78
C GLU A 111 4.60 8.23 24.53
N LEU A 112 5.13 7.24 23.80
CA LEU A 112 5.85 6.11 24.39
C LEU A 112 7.16 6.53 25.07
N LYS A 113 7.89 7.46 24.46
CA LYS A 113 9.14 7.99 25.02
C LYS A 113 8.87 8.76 26.32
N GLU A 114 7.84 9.61 26.34
CA GLU A 114 7.43 10.37 27.53
C GLU A 114 6.91 9.47 28.65
N ALA A 115 6.23 8.38 28.28
CA ALA A 115 5.79 7.34 29.22
C ALA A 115 6.95 6.48 29.77
N GLY A 116 8.20 6.72 29.34
CA GLY A 116 9.37 5.97 29.80
C GLY A 116 9.43 4.54 29.28
N ALA A 117 8.80 4.24 28.14
CA ALA A 117 8.86 2.92 27.54
C ALA A 117 10.30 2.58 27.12
N SER A 118 10.84 1.48 27.66
CA SER A 118 12.11 0.94 27.22
C SER A 118 11.99 0.31 25.83
N PRO A 119 13.08 0.25 25.04
CA PRO A 119 13.11 -0.53 23.80
C PRO A 119 12.64 -1.97 24.02
N SER A 120 11.87 -2.50 23.07
CA SER A 120 11.43 -3.90 23.09
C SER A 120 12.63 -4.80 22.80
N GLU A 121 13.06 -5.57 23.79
CA GLU A 121 14.11 -6.58 23.64
C GLU A 121 13.49 -7.97 23.78
N ASP A 122 13.37 -8.69 22.66
CA ASP A 122 12.84 -10.05 22.62
C ASP A 122 13.74 -10.96 21.79
N VAL A 123 13.86 -12.23 22.21
CA VAL A 123 14.58 -13.27 21.46
C VAL A 123 13.56 -14.17 20.75
N ILE A 124 13.64 -14.22 19.43
CA ILE A 124 12.84 -15.15 18.63
C ILE A 124 13.21 -16.59 19.04
N ALA A 125 12.23 -17.35 19.51
CA ALA A 125 12.43 -18.70 20.00
C ALA A 125 13.10 -19.60 18.93
N PRO A 126 14.17 -20.36 19.25
CA PRO A 126 14.90 -21.18 18.28
C PRO A 126 14.03 -22.17 17.49
N ARG A 127 12.94 -22.67 18.09
CA ARG A 127 11.97 -23.55 17.41
C ARG A 127 11.31 -22.89 16.19
N LEU A 128 11.16 -21.56 16.20
CA LEU A 128 10.60 -20.79 15.07
C LEU A 128 11.65 -20.56 13.97
N LEU A 129 12.93 -20.73 14.29
CA LEU A 129 14.07 -20.60 13.38
C LEU A 129 14.56 -21.95 12.84
N ALA A 130 14.09 -23.06 13.41
CA ALA A 130 14.54 -24.42 13.11
C ALA A 130 14.53 -24.81 11.60
N PRO A 131 13.59 -24.37 10.75
CA PRO A 131 13.64 -24.66 9.31
C PRO A 131 14.77 -23.95 8.54
N HIS A 132 15.44 -22.96 9.14
CA HIS A 132 16.43 -22.09 8.51
C HIS A 132 17.77 -22.03 9.29
N SER A 133 18.07 -23.04 10.10
CA SER A 133 19.20 -23.03 11.02
C SER A 133 20.58 -23.18 10.35
N ASN A 134 20.63 -23.65 9.11
CA ASN A 134 21.88 -23.94 8.38
C ASN A 134 22.66 -22.70 7.90
N CYS A 135 22.06 -21.51 7.97
CA CYS A 135 22.72 -20.23 7.68
C CYS A 135 22.81 -19.33 8.93
N THR A 136 22.79 -19.93 10.13
CA THR A 136 22.92 -19.20 11.40
C THR A 136 24.15 -19.68 12.18
N SER A 137 24.84 -18.77 12.86
CA SER A 137 25.95 -19.12 13.76
C SER A 137 25.47 -19.77 15.07
N LYS A 138 24.15 -19.78 15.32
CA LYS A 138 23.52 -20.51 16.41
C LYS A 138 23.34 -21.97 16.00
N ALA A 139 24.45 -22.70 15.90
CA ALA A 139 24.41 -24.15 15.97
C ALA A 139 23.74 -24.51 17.30
N LEU A 140 22.65 -25.28 17.24
CA LEU A 140 21.96 -25.80 18.41
C LEU A 140 22.97 -26.62 19.23
N PHE A 141 23.49 -26.04 20.31
CA PHE A 141 24.14 -26.76 21.41
C PHE A 141 23.07 -27.13 22.44
#